data_AF-X0Z3E6-F1
#
_entry.id   AF-X0Z3E6-F1
#
_cell.length_a   1.000
_cell.length_b   1.000
_cell.length_c   1.000
_cell.angle_alpha   90.00
_cell.angle_beta   90.00
_cell.angle_gamma   90.00
#
_symmetry.space_group_name_H-M   'P 1'
#
loop_
_entity.id
_entity.type
_entity.pdbx_description
1 polymer ?
#
loop_
_entity_poly.entity_id
_entity_poly.type
_entity_poly.pdbx_seq_one_letter_code
_entity_poly.pdbx_strand_id
1 'polypeptide(L)'
;MNYNFLKIEKPGKLGDIGTLFGQGFKVSSSVEKAVDKILKEVEANGDRAILKFCRQFDRFDTKDINEVKVKSKEIELASKKVKKTFPNLVKALEVSYRNIKEYHNAQFKKESGSWTIKPGKGKEVGQILLPLERVGIYIPGGRYIYPSTVLMTVVPAMVAGVKEIVICTPPQPDGNIDQILLYLCGRLKIKEVYKIGGAQAIAVLTYGTESIKKVTPSSYSLPQYQTGSSYISP
;
A
#
# COMPACT_ATOMS: atom_id res chain seq x y z
N MET A 1 31.97 19.48 19.58
CA MET A 1 30.71 18.74 19.34
C MET A 1 30.45 17.83 20.53
N ASN A 2 29.49 18.17 21.39
CA ASN A 2 29.08 17.30 22.49
C ASN A 2 28.09 16.28 21.95
N TYR A 3 28.58 15.15 21.46
CA TYR A 3 27.73 14.00 21.23
C TYR A 3 27.43 13.37 22.58
N ASN A 4 26.15 13.22 22.92
CA ASN A 4 25.72 12.38 24.04
C ASN A 4 25.97 10.93 23.65
N PHE A 5 27.21 10.46 23.85
CA PHE A 5 27.49 9.04 23.85
C PHE A 5 26.73 8.42 25.01
N LEU A 6 25.85 7.45 24.73
CA LEU A 6 25.20 6.66 25.76
C LEU A 6 26.30 5.97 26.58
N LYS A 7 26.51 6.43 27.82
CA LYS A 7 27.23 5.64 28.81
C LYS A 7 26.31 4.47 29.16
N ILE A 8 26.65 3.27 28.69
CA ILE A 8 25.91 2.06 29.04
C ILE A 8 26.29 1.71 30.49
N GLU A 9 25.56 2.26 31.43
CA GLU A 9 25.56 1.81 32.83
C GLU A 9 24.53 0.70 32.99
N LYS A 10 24.88 -0.36 33.72
CA LYS A 10 23.98 -1.48 33.97
C LYS A 10 22.74 -0.94 34.72
N PRO A 11 21.52 -1.05 34.16
CA PRO A 11 20.33 -0.52 34.81
C PRO A 11 20.13 -1.20 36.17
N GLY A 12 19.86 -0.38 37.20
CA GLY A 12 19.68 -0.85 38.57
C GLY A 12 18.39 -1.65 38.75
N LYS A 13 17.36 -1.37 37.95
CA LYS A 13 16.08 -2.11 37.89
C LYS A 13 15.57 -2.23 36.46
N LEU A 14 14.75 -3.25 36.18
CA LEU A 14 14.17 -3.49 34.84
C LEU A 14 13.34 -2.29 34.33
N GLY A 15 12.74 -1.49 35.22
CA GLY A 15 11.97 -0.30 34.87
C GLY A 15 12.79 0.83 34.25
N ASP A 16 14.09 0.91 34.57
CA ASP A 16 15.01 1.92 34.04
C ASP A 16 15.34 1.67 32.55
N ILE A 17 15.06 0.47 32.06
CA ILE A 17 15.18 0.12 30.64
C ILE A 17 14.02 0.74 29.84
N GLY A 18 12.86 0.94 30.46
CA GLY A 18 11.68 1.51 29.82
C GLY A 18 11.89 2.95 29.33
N THR A 19 12.77 3.72 29.97
CA THR A 19 13.12 5.09 29.53
C THR A 19 14.12 5.10 28.37
N LEU A 20 14.93 4.05 28.21
CA LEU A 20 15.84 3.88 27.07
C LEU A 20 15.10 3.49 25.78
N PHE A 21 14.03 2.70 25.90
CA PHE A 21 13.19 2.28 24.77
C PHE A 21 11.89 3.10 24.63
N GLY A 22 11.64 4.01 25.57
CA GLY A 22 10.44 4.82 25.66
C GLY A 22 10.42 5.98 24.67
N GLN A 23 10.48 5.71 23.37
CA GLN A 23 9.99 6.68 22.39
C GLN A 23 8.47 6.60 22.34
N GLY A 24 7.82 7.23 23.32
CA GLY A 24 6.38 7.46 23.27
C GLY A 24 6.07 8.38 22.11
N PHE A 25 5.72 7.82 20.95
CA PHE A 25 5.15 8.57 19.84
C PHE A 25 3.74 9.02 20.24
N LYS A 26 3.63 10.18 20.91
CA LYS A 26 2.35 10.83 21.16
C LYS A 26 1.97 11.64 19.92
N VAL A 27 0.99 11.14 19.17
CA VAL A 27 0.28 11.95 18.17
C VAL A 27 -0.48 13.04 18.93
N SER A 28 -0.38 14.29 18.48
CA SER A 28 -1.15 15.36 19.11
C SER A 28 -2.63 15.21 18.74
N SER A 29 -3.51 15.49 19.70
CA SER A 29 -4.97 15.45 19.47
C SER A 29 -5.42 16.40 18.34
N SER A 30 -4.64 17.44 18.03
CA SER A 30 -4.87 18.32 16.89
C SER A 30 -4.68 17.62 15.55
N VAL A 31 -3.68 16.74 15.43
CA VAL A 31 -3.42 15.96 14.21
C VAL A 31 -4.53 14.93 14.02
N GLU A 32 -4.94 14.24 15.08
CA GLU A 32 -6.05 13.27 15.02
C GLU A 32 -7.34 13.92 14.54
N LYS A 33 -7.72 15.08 15.12
CA LYS A 33 -8.91 15.84 14.68
C LYS A 33 -8.81 16.30 13.23
N ALA A 34 -7.62 16.71 12.78
CA ALA A 34 -7.41 17.12 11.40
C ALA A 34 -7.57 15.94 10.43
N VAL A 35 -6.99 14.79 10.75
CA VAL A 35 -7.12 13.56 9.96
C VAL A 35 -8.58 13.09 9.93
N ASP A 36 -9.25 13.02 11.07
CA ASP A 36 -10.67 12.64 11.16
C ASP A 36 -11.56 13.52 10.27
N LYS A 37 -11.31 14.83 10.26
CA LYS A 37 -12.02 15.76 9.37
C LYS A 37 -11.77 15.46 7.89
N ILE A 38 -10.53 15.14 7.51
CA ILE A 38 -10.20 14.77 6.12
C ILE A 38 -10.91 13.48 5.73
N LEU A 39 -10.87 12.46 6.58
CA LEU A 39 -11.52 11.17 6.33
C LEU A 39 -13.04 11.35 6.10
N LYS A 40 -13.72 12.07 7.00
CA LYS A 40 -15.16 12.34 6.90
C LYS A 40 -15.53 13.17 5.68
N GLU A 41 -14.70 14.15 5.32
CA GLU A 41 -14.96 14.97 4.13
C GLU A 41 -14.90 14.13 2.86
N VAL A 42 -13.92 13.21 2.75
CA VAL A 42 -13.80 12.29 1.60
C VAL A 42 -14.94 11.29 1.56
N GLU A 43 -15.31 10.71 2.69
CA GLU A 43 -16.45 9.79 2.77
C GLU A 43 -17.77 10.46 2.34
N ALA A 44 -17.99 11.71 2.75
CA ALA A 44 -19.22 12.43 2.45
C ALA A 44 -19.27 13.08 1.05
N ASN A 45 -18.12 13.51 0.50
CA ASN A 45 -18.08 14.35 -0.71
C ASN A 45 -17.25 13.78 -1.86
N GLY A 46 -16.70 12.57 -1.72
CA GLY A 46 -16.07 11.82 -2.81
C GLY A 46 -15.03 12.62 -3.60
N ASP A 47 -15.12 12.58 -4.93
CA ASP A 47 -14.21 13.23 -5.88
C ASP A 47 -14.00 14.73 -5.57
N ARG A 48 -15.04 15.43 -5.11
CA ARG A 48 -14.98 16.86 -4.78
C ARG A 48 -14.01 17.12 -3.63
N ALA A 49 -14.02 16.25 -2.61
CA ALA A 49 -13.07 16.34 -1.49
C ALA A 49 -11.64 16.12 -1.96
N ILE A 50 -11.43 15.20 -2.91
CA ILE A 50 -10.10 14.91 -3.46
C ILE A 50 -9.55 16.10 -4.23
N LEU A 51 -10.33 16.68 -5.14
CA LEU A 51 -9.93 17.89 -5.86
C LEU A 51 -9.59 19.04 -4.90
N LYS A 52 -10.36 19.20 -3.82
CA LYS A 52 -10.10 20.19 -2.76
C LYS A 52 -8.78 19.92 -2.04
N PHE A 53 -8.53 18.69 -1.61
CA PHE A 53 -7.31 18.35 -0.85
C PHE A 53 -6.05 18.30 -1.73
N CYS A 54 -6.15 17.91 -3.00
CA CYS A 54 -5.05 18.00 -3.95
C CYS A 54 -4.57 19.46 -4.13
N ARG A 55 -5.52 20.41 -4.23
CA ARG A 55 -5.20 21.84 -4.26
C ARG A 55 -4.56 22.31 -2.96
N GLN A 56 -5.14 21.92 -1.84
CA GLN A 56 -4.74 22.42 -0.53
C GLN A 56 -3.37 21.88 -0.07
N PHE A 57 -3.10 20.60 -0.29
CA PHE A 57 -1.95 19.92 0.29
C PHE A 57 -0.91 19.49 -0.74
N ASP A 58 -1.36 19.05 -1.92
CA ASP A 58 -0.47 18.43 -2.92
C ASP A 58 0.05 19.45 -3.95
N ARG A 59 -0.35 20.72 -3.85
CA ARG A 59 -0.03 21.80 -4.81
C ARG A 59 -0.36 21.41 -6.26
N PHE A 60 -1.33 20.52 -6.41
CA PHE A 60 -1.80 20.00 -7.68
C PHE A 60 -3.21 20.55 -7.92
N ASP A 61 -3.28 21.68 -8.63
CA ASP A 61 -4.54 22.35 -8.91
C ASP A 61 -5.19 21.81 -10.17
N THR A 62 -5.87 20.67 -10.00
CA THR A 62 -6.75 20.12 -11.02
C THR A 62 -8.23 20.38 -10.70
N LYS A 63 -9.02 20.53 -11.77
CA LYS A 63 -10.48 20.61 -11.74
C LYS A 63 -11.14 19.34 -12.27
N ASP A 64 -10.37 18.44 -12.88
CA ASP A 64 -10.85 17.20 -13.47
C ASP A 64 -10.27 16.02 -12.68
N ILE A 65 -11.16 15.23 -12.08
CA ILE A 65 -10.77 14.03 -11.31
C ILE A 65 -9.98 13.03 -12.17
N ASN A 66 -10.20 13.01 -13.49
CA ASN A 66 -9.46 12.13 -14.39
C ASN A 66 -7.97 12.45 -14.49
N GLU A 67 -7.56 13.69 -14.17
CA GLU A 67 -6.15 14.09 -14.15
C GLU A 67 -5.40 13.60 -12.90
N VAL A 68 -6.15 13.24 -11.85
CA VAL A 68 -5.58 12.63 -10.64
C VAL A 68 -5.08 11.21 -10.95
N LYS A 69 -5.69 10.51 -11.91
CA LYS A 69 -5.21 9.21 -12.38
C LYS A 69 -4.06 9.38 -13.37
N VAL A 70 -2.94 8.73 -13.08
CA VAL A 70 -1.80 8.69 -14.00
C VAL A 70 -2.18 7.95 -15.28
N LYS A 71 -1.93 8.58 -16.42
CA LYS A 71 -2.21 8.02 -17.74
C LYS A 71 -1.15 6.98 -18.13
N SER A 72 -1.55 5.95 -18.86
CA SER A 72 -0.63 4.92 -19.38
C SER A 72 0.55 5.51 -20.18
N LYS A 73 0.28 6.59 -20.92
CA LYS A 73 1.30 7.32 -21.68
C LYS A 73 2.38 7.94 -20.79
N GLU A 74 2.04 8.44 -19.59
CA GLU A 74 3.01 8.98 -18.63
C GLU A 74 3.97 7.87 -18.17
N ILE A 75 3.42 6.69 -17.85
CA ILE A 75 4.20 5.50 -17.45
C ILE A 75 5.14 5.06 -18.58
N GLU A 76 4.66 5.01 -19.82
CA GLU A 76 5.46 4.60 -20.98
C GLU A 76 6.62 5.57 -21.25
N LEU A 77 6.34 6.87 -21.24
CA LEU A 77 7.34 7.91 -21.47
C LEU A 77 8.42 7.90 -20.37
N ALA A 78 8.00 7.82 -19.10
CA ALA A 78 8.93 7.69 -17.97
C ALA A 78 9.78 6.42 -18.08
N SER A 79 9.17 5.31 -18.49
CA SER A 79 9.88 4.03 -18.65
C SER A 79 10.98 4.11 -19.71
N LYS A 80 10.68 4.72 -20.87
CA LYS A 80 11.67 4.95 -21.95
C LYS A 80 12.78 5.88 -21.49
N LYS A 81 12.42 6.99 -20.83
CA LYS A 81 13.37 7.99 -20.33
C LYS A 81 14.32 7.41 -19.28
N VAL A 82 13.80 6.74 -18.26
CA VAL A 82 14.62 6.16 -17.17
C VAL A 82 15.59 5.10 -17.70
N LYS A 83 15.15 4.23 -18.61
CA LYS A 83 16.04 3.23 -19.24
C LYS A 83 17.20 3.87 -20.00
N LYS A 84 16.94 4.99 -20.70
CA LYS A 84 17.98 5.73 -21.44
C LYS A 84 18.91 6.51 -20.51
N THR A 85 18.35 7.22 -19.53
CA THR A 85 19.10 8.16 -18.69
C THR A 85 19.85 7.46 -17.55
N PHE A 86 19.28 6.40 -16.97
CA PHE A 86 19.83 5.74 -15.77
C PHE A 86 19.95 4.20 -15.93
N PRO A 87 20.71 3.70 -16.92
CA PRO A 87 20.82 2.27 -17.19
C PRO A 87 21.36 1.47 -16.00
N ASN A 88 22.30 2.02 -15.23
CA ASN A 88 22.85 1.36 -14.04
C ASN A 88 21.85 1.29 -12.89
N LEU A 89 21.04 2.33 -12.70
CA LEU A 89 19.93 2.31 -11.72
C LEU A 89 18.91 1.25 -12.10
N VAL A 90 18.54 1.17 -13.38
CA VAL A 90 17.63 0.14 -13.88
C VAL A 90 18.18 -1.26 -13.57
N LYS A 91 19.46 -1.53 -13.84
CA LYS A 91 20.08 -2.81 -13.48
C LYS A 91 19.97 -3.11 -11.97
N ALA A 92 20.23 -2.12 -11.11
CA ALA A 92 20.13 -2.28 -9.66
C ALA A 92 18.68 -2.55 -9.20
N LEU A 93 17.70 -1.87 -9.80
CA LEU A 93 16.28 -2.10 -9.53
C LEU A 93 15.82 -3.49 -9.97
N GLU A 94 16.32 -4.00 -11.10
CA GLU A 94 16.02 -5.36 -11.56
C GLU A 94 16.61 -6.44 -10.63
N VAL A 95 17.85 -6.24 -10.14
CA VAL A 95 18.45 -7.12 -9.13
C VAL A 95 17.61 -7.11 -7.85
N SER A 96 17.22 -5.92 -7.38
CA SER A 96 16.39 -5.77 -6.18
C SER A 96 15.04 -6.47 -6.35
N TYR A 97 14.34 -6.23 -7.47
CA TYR A 97 13.08 -6.89 -7.80
C TYR A 97 13.23 -8.42 -7.80
N ARG A 98 14.28 -8.95 -8.44
CA ARG A 98 14.52 -10.40 -8.49
C ARG A 98 14.71 -10.98 -7.09
N ASN A 99 15.57 -10.38 -6.28
CA ASN A 99 15.89 -10.88 -4.94
C ASN A 99 14.65 -10.83 -4.01
N ILE A 100 13.90 -9.71 -4.03
CA ILE A 100 12.66 -9.56 -3.25
C ILE A 100 11.64 -10.61 -3.68
N LYS A 101 11.45 -10.77 -5.00
CA LYS A 101 10.53 -11.77 -5.55
C LYS A 101 10.93 -13.19 -5.16
N GLU A 102 12.21 -13.53 -5.25
CA GLU A 102 12.71 -14.86 -4.88
C GLU A 102 12.46 -15.15 -3.40
N TYR A 103 12.77 -14.20 -2.52
CA TYR A 103 12.52 -14.33 -1.10
C TYR A 103 11.04 -14.54 -0.78
N HIS A 104 10.14 -13.70 -1.29
CA HIS A 104 8.71 -13.85 -1.01
C HIS A 104 8.10 -15.11 -1.63
N ASN A 105 8.59 -15.56 -2.79
CA ASN A 105 8.18 -16.86 -3.33
C ASN A 105 8.63 -18.01 -2.43
N ALA A 106 9.85 -17.96 -1.87
CA ALA A 106 10.32 -18.96 -0.93
C ALA A 106 9.52 -18.95 0.37
N GLN A 107 9.15 -17.77 0.87
CA GLN A 107 8.26 -17.62 2.03
C GLN A 107 6.89 -18.25 1.75
N PHE A 108 6.23 -17.87 0.65
CA PHE A 108 4.92 -18.37 0.26
C PHE A 108 4.90 -19.90 0.08
N LYS A 109 5.98 -20.48 -0.48
CA LYS A 109 6.12 -21.94 -0.64
C LYS A 109 6.32 -22.69 0.68
N LYS A 110 6.89 -22.04 1.70
CA LYS A 110 7.15 -22.64 3.02
C LYS A 110 5.92 -22.61 3.93
N GLU A 111 5.03 -21.66 3.73
CA GLU A 111 3.72 -21.66 4.38
C GLU A 111 2.95 -22.92 3.98
N SER A 112 2.26 -23.54 4.95
CA SER A 112 1.61 -24.85 4.79
C SER A 112 0.47 -24.88 3.75
N GLY A 113 0.25 -23.79 3.04
CA GLY A 113 -0.79 -23.65 2.02
C GLY A 113 -2.19 -23.81 2.61
N SER A 114 -3.16 -23.92 1.71
CA SER A 114 -4.48 -24.42 2.06
C SER A 114 -4.40 -25.93 2.33
N TRP A 115 -5.04 -26.41 3.38
CA TRP A 115 -5.03 -27.82 3.76
C TRP A 115 -6.40 -28.25 4.26
N THR A 116 -6.72 -29.54 4.12
CA THR A 116 -7.92 -30.15 4.70
C THR A 116 -7.58 -31.47 5.40
N ILE A 117 -8.36 -31.83 6.41
CA ILE A 117 -8.32 -33.10 7.13
C ILE A 117 -9.73 -33.68 7.27
N LYS A 118 -9.82 -34.99 7.47
CA LYS A 118 -11.08 -35.71 7.69
C LYS A 118 -11.09 -36.35 9.08
N PRO A 119 -11.55 -35.64 10.13
CA PRO A 119 -11.48 -36.14 11.51
C PRO A 119 -12.51 -37.25 11.80
N GLY A 120 -13.45 -37.50 10.90
CA GLY A 120 -14.44 -38.57 11.01
C GLY A 120 -15.25 -38.74 9.73
N LYS A 121 -16.04 -39.82 9.64
CA LYS A 121 -16.87 -40.11 8.46
C LYS A 121 -17.83 -38.94 8.18
N GLY A 122 -17.75 -38.40 6.97
CA GLY A 122 -18.58 -37.26 6.53
C GLY A 122 -18.13 -35.89 7.02
N LYS A 123 -16.99 -35.76 7.72
CA LYS A 123 -16.45 -34.47 8.17
C LYS A 123 -15.19 -34.12 7.39
N GLU A 124 -15.12 -32.89 6.88
CA GLU A 124 -13.92 -32.30 6.28
C GLU A 124 -13.74 -30.90 6.86
N VAL A 125 -12.56 -30.64 7.42
CA VAL A 125 -12.21 -29.34 8.01
C VAL A 125 -10.82 -28.93 7.53
N GLY A 126 -10.52 -27.65 7.51
CA GLY A 126 -9.27 -27.19 6.95
C GLY A 126 -9.05 -25.69 7.06
N GLN A 127 -7.98 -25.24 6.41
CA GLN A 127 -7.64 -23.84 6.24
C GLN A 127 -7.53 -23.54 4.75
N ILE A 128 -8.10 -22.42 4.32
CA ILE A 128 -7.94 -21.91 2.96
C ILE A 128 -7.23 -20.56 3.04
N LEU A 129 -6.08 -20.45 2.36
CA LEU A 129 -5.37 -19.19 2.17
C LEU A 129 -5.80 -18.58 0.84
N LEU A 130 -6.40 -17.40 0.90
CA LEU A 130 -6.82 -16.63 -0.28
C LEU A 130 -6.14 -15.25 -0.29
N PRO A 131 -5.61 -14.79 -1.44
CA PRO A 131 -5.16 -13.42 -1.55
C PRO A 131 -6.33 -12.43 -1.44
N LEU A 132 -6.01 -11.21 -1.01
CA LEU A 132 -6.90 -10.08 -1.16
C LEU A 132 -7.18 -9.85 -2.66
N GLU A 133 -8.42 -9.51 -3.00
CA GLU A 133 -8.78 -9.19 -4.39
C GLU A 133 -8.10 -7.90 -4.86
N ARG A 134 -8.08 -6.91 -3.97
CA ARG A 134 -7.56 -5.57 -4.21
C ARG A 134 -6.75 -5.08 -3.02
N VAL A 135 -5.63 -4.42 -3.26
CA VAL A 135 -4.81 -3.75 -2.23
C VAL A 135 -4.48 -2.32 -2.64
N GLY A 136 -4.49 -1.43 -1.66
CA GLY A 136 -4.04 -0.05 -1.79
C GLY A 136 -2.69 0.15 -1.16
N ILE A 137 -1.77 0.73 -1.90
CA ILE A 137 -0.41 0.99 -1.47
C ILE A 137 -0.18 2.49 -1.51
N TYR A 138 0.07 3.08 -0.34
CA TYR A 138 0.52 4.46 -0.26
C TYR A 138 2.04 4.50 -0.36
N ILE A 139 2.55 5.22 -1.35
CA ILE A 139 3.99 5.48 -1.51
C ILE A 139 4.25 6.93 -1.12
N PRO A 140 4.98 7.19 -0.03
CA PRO A 140 5.35 8.54 0.35
C PRO A 140 6.15 9.20 -0.78
N GLY A 141 5.88 10.48 -1.01
CA GLY A 141 6.61 11.31 -1.95
C GLY A 141 7.04 12.63 -1.33
N GLY A 142 7.41 13.60 -2.18
CA GLY A 142 7.95 14.89 -1.76
C GLY A 142 9.41 15.03 -2.18
N ARG A 143 10.30 15.35 -1.23
CA ARG A 143 11.72 15.64 -1.52
C ARG A 143 12.53 14.41 -1.94
N TYR A 144 12.13 13.22 -1.49
CA TYR A 144 12.84 11.97 -1.75
C TYR A 144 11.91 10.93 -2.34
N ILE A 145 12.45 10.12 -3.23
CA ILE A 145 11.76 9.00 -3.84
C ILE A 145 12.27 7.73 -3.16
N TYR A 146 11.36 6.80 -2.88
CA TYR A 146 11.70 5.52 -2.24
C TYR A 146 11.36 4.35 -3.17
N PRO A 147 12.21 4.05 -4.18
CA PRO A 147 12.01 2.90 -5.07
C PRO A 147 11.91 1.57 -4.31
N SER A 148 12.60 1.46 -3.18
CA SER A 148 12.55 0.32 -2.27
C SER A 148 11.15 0.09 -1.72
N THR A 149 10.44 1.14 -1.28
CA THR A 149 9.07 1.02 -0.74
C THR A 149 8.12 0.46 -1.80
N VAL A 150 8.25 0.88 -3.05
CA VAL A 150 7.44 0.34 -4.15
C VAL A 150 7.71 -1.16 -4.32
N LEU A 151 8.97 -1.56 -4.42
CA LEU A 151 9.31 -2.98 -4.58
C LEU A 151 8.89 -3.82 -3.37
N MET A 152 9.14 -3.35 -2.15
CA MET A 152 8.87 -4.08 -0.91
C MET A 152 7.38 -4.17 -0.56
N THR A 153 6.50 -3.41 -1.23
CA THR A 153 5.04 -3.47 -0.99
C THR A 153 4.31 -4.12 -2.15
N VAL A 154 4.67 -3.79 -3.39
CA VAL A 154 4.01 -4.30 -4.59
C VAL A 154 4.41 -5.76 -4.86
N VAL A 155 5.69 -6.11 -4.74
CA VAL A 155 6.16 -7.47 -5.07
C VAL A 155 5.54 -8.54 -4.16
N PRO A 156 5.46 -8.37 -2.82
CA PRO A 156 4.75 -9.33 -1.96
C PRO A 156 3.27 -9.49 -2.34
N ALA A 157 2.57 -8.38 -2.64
CA ALA A 157 1.17 -8.44 -3.07
C ALA A 157 1.01 -9.24 -4.38
N MET A 158 1.91 -9.04 -5.35
CA MET A 158 1.93 -9.81 -6.58
C MET A 158 2.22 -11.31 -6.32
N VAL A 159 3.16 -11.62 -5.43
CA VAL A 159 3.50 -13.01 -5.06
C VAL A 159 2.34 -13.70 -4.36
N ALA A 160 1.63 -12.99 -3.48
CA ALA A 160 0.44 -13.50 -2.81
C ALA A 160 -0.70 -13.82 -3.80
N GLY A 161 -0.72 -13.18 -4.98
CA GLY A 161 -1.76 -13.38 -6.00
C GLY A 161 -2.85 -12.31 -6.00
N VAL A 162 -2.57 -11.13 -5.44
CA VAL A 162 -3.50 -9.98 -5.49
C VAL A 162 -3.73 -9.56 -6.95
N LYS A 163 -5.00 -9.41 -7.34
CA LYS A 163 -5.39 -9.12 -8.73
C LYS A 163 -5.35 -7.63 -9.05
N GLU A 164 -5.80 -6.80 -8.12
CA GLU A 164 -5.88 -5.35 -8.29
C GLU A 164 -4.94 -4.65 -7.29
N ILE A 165 -3.92 -3.96 -7.79
CA ILE A 165 -3.01 -3.16 -6.96
C ILE A 165 -3.18 -1.71 -7.39
N VAL A 166 -3.62 -0.87 -6.46
CA VAL A 166 -3.74 0.58 -6.64
C VAL A 166 -2.66 1.29 -5.83
N ILE A 167 -1.99 2.26 -6.45
CA ILE A 167 -0.96 3.08 -5.79
C ILE A 167 -1.48 4.50 -5.64
N CYS A 168 -1.36 5.06 -4.43
CA CYS A 168 -1.50 6.50 -4.21
C CYS A 168 -0.15 7.08 -3.82
N THR A 169 0.22 8.21 -4.42
CA THR A 169 1.45 8.92 -4.09
C THR A 169 1.26 10.41 -4.35
N PRO A 170 1.76 11.30 -3.47
CA PRO A 170 1.66 12.73 -3.71
C PRO A 170 2.46 13.11 -4.97
N PRO A 171 1.92 14.02 -5.80
CA PRO A 171 2.67 14.56 -6.94
C PRO A 171 3.86 15.40 -6.48
N GLN A 172 4.81 15.58 -7.39
CA GLN A 172 5.87 16.57 -7.29
C GLN A 172 5.29 17.98 -7.47
N PRO A 173 6.04 19.05 -7.10
CA PRO A 173 5.57 20.43 -7.25
C PRO A 173 5.16 20.84 -8.67
N ASP A 174 5.60 20.10 -9.70
CA ASP A 174 5.22 20.30 -11.11
C ASP A 174 3.92 19.55 -11.51
N GLY A 175 3.26 18.88 -10.56
CA GLY A 175 2.05 18.08 -10.77
C GLY A 175 2.29 16.68 -11.34
N ASN A 176 3.55 16.28 -11.57
CA ASN A 176 3.89 14.95 -12.09
C ASN A 176 4.27 13.99 -10.97
N ILE A 177 4.23 12.70 -11.29
CA ILE A 177 4.84 11.67 -10.44
C ILE A 177 6.29 11.47 -10.87
N ASP A 178 7.15 11.13 -9.91
CA ASP A 178 8.54 10.83 -10.20
C ASP A 178 8.72 9.76 -11.28
N GLN A 179 9.64 10.01 -12.20
CA GLN A 179 9.90 9.13 -13.34
C GLN A 179 10.41 7.73 -12.94
N ILE A 180 11.14 7.58 -11.82
CA ILE A 180 11.61 6.29 -11.32
C ILE A 180 10.43 5.50 -10.75
N LEU A 181 9.53 6.16 -10.02
CA LEU A 181 8.29 5.54 -9.54
C LEU A 181 7.41 5.09 -10.71
N LEU A 182 7.23 5.94 -11.71
CA LEU A 182 6.49 5.60 -12.94
C LEU A 182 7.14 4.45 -13.71
N TYR A 183 8.47 4.43 -13.82
CA TYR A 183 9.22 3.30 -14.37
C TYR A 183 8.90 2.00 -13.62
N LEU A 184 8.92 2.02 -12.28
CA LEU A 184 8.59 0.84 -11.48
C LEU A 184 7.14 0.41 -11.65
N CYS A 185 6.19 1.34 -11.72
CA CYS A 185 4.79 1.04 -12.02
C CYS A 185 4.65 0.32 -13.36
N GLY A 186 5.33 0.82 -14.40
CA GLY A 186 5.37 0.15 -15.71
C GLY A 186 6.02 -1.23 -15.65
N ARG A 187 7.16 -1.35 -14.96
CA ARG A 187 7.90 -2.60 -14.79
C ARG A 187 7.12 -3.67 -14.02
N LEU A 188 6.31 -3.27 -13.05
CA LEU A 188 5.46 -4.11 -12.23
C LEU A 188 4.05 -4.28 -12.82
N LYS A 189 3.77 -3.66 -13.97
CA LYS A 189 2.47 -3.68 -14.67
C LYS A 189 1.32 -3.12 -13.83
N ILE A 190 1.59 -2.13 -12.98
CA ILE A 190 0.57 -1.41 -12.22
C ILE A 190 -0.17 -0.47 -13.16
N LYS A 191 -1.50 -0.61 -13.19
CA LYS A 191 -2.39 0.13 -14.09
C LYS A 191 -3.13 1.27 -13.40
N GLU A 192 -3.15 1.27 -12.08
CA GLU A 192 -3.96 2.19 -11.28
C GLU A 192 -3.06 2.93 -10.30
N VAL A 193 -2.71 4.17 -10.67
CA VAL A 193 -1.83 5.04 -9.89
C VAL A 193 -2.48 6.41 -9.80
N TYR A 194 -2.59 6.96 -8.59
CA TYR A 194 -3.25 8.23 -8.31
C TYR A 194 -2.29 9.24 -7.67
N LYS A 195 -2.35 10.48 -8.16
CA LYS A 195 -1.62 11.67 -7.70
C LYS A 195 -2.25 12.25 -6.43
N ILE A 196 -2.32 11.43 -5.38
CA ILE A 196 -3.00 11.78 -4.12
C ILE A 196 -2.05 11.51 -2.96
N GLY A 197 -1.81 12.53 -2.13
CA GLY A 197 -0.98 12.46 -0.93
C GLY A 197 -1.76 12.22 0.38
N GLY A 198 -1.02 12.07 1.47
CA GLY A 198 -1.52 12.33 2.83
C GLY A 198 -2.70 11.48 3.30
N ALA A 199 -3.47 12.03 4.24
CA ALA A 199 -4.65 11.36 4.82
C ALA A 199 -5.78 11.15 3.79
N GLN A 200 -5.89 12.05 2.81
CA GLN A 200 -6.87 11.93 1.73
C GLN A 200 -6.59 10.71 0.83
N ALA A 201 -5.34 10.33 0.61
CA ALA A 201 -5.00 9.08 -0.10
C ALA A 201 -5.54 7.86 0.64
N ILE A 202 -5.33 7.80 1.96
CA ILE A 202 -5.85 6.70 2.78
C ILE A 202 -7.38 6.70 2.77
N ALA A 203 -8.02 7.87 2.88
CA ALA A 203 -9.47 8.00 2.81
C ALA A 203 -10.04 7.43 1.51
N VAL A 204 -9.44 7.76 0.36
CA VAL A 204 -9.85 7.23 -0.95
C VAL A 204 -9.69 5.73 -1.04
N LEU A 205 -8.57 5.19 -0.55
CA LEU A 205 -8.35 3.74 -0.55
C LEU A 205 -9.36 3.01 0.35
N THR A 206 -9.78 3.62 1.45
CA THR A 206 -10.73 3.04 2.41
C THR A 206 -12.18 3.14 1.95
N TYR A 207 -12.65 4.35 1.63
CA TYR A 207 -14.06 4.63 1.34
C TYR A 207 -14.38 4.52 -0.15
N GLY A 208 -13.39 4.75 -1.01
CA GLY A 208 -13.63 4.98 -2.43
C GLY A 208 -14.27 6.34 -2.69
N THR A 209 -14.54 6.59 -3.95
CA THR A 209 -15.23 7.77 -4.48
C THR A 209 -16.05 7.34 -5.70
N GLU A 210 -16.71 8.27 -6.36
CA GLU A 210 -17.41 8.03 -7.63
C GLU A 210 -16.44 7.53 -8.71
N SER A 211 -15.20 8.04 -8.73
CA SER A 211 -14.20 7.70 -9.75
C SER A 211 -13.16 6.66 -9.30
N ILE A 212 -13.02 6.42 -8.00
CA ILE A 212 -11.96 5.57 -7.44
C ILE A 212 -12.56 4.47 -6.57
N LYS A 213 -12.36 3.21 -6.99
CA LYS A 213 -12.85 2.03 -6.27
C LYS A 213 -12.08 1.83 -4.96
N LYS A 214 -12.83 1.66 -3.86
CA LYS A 214 -12.28 1.30 -2.54
C LYS A 214 -11.53 -0.03 -2.57
N VAL A 215 -10.59 -0.19 -1.65
CA VAL A 215 -9.76 -1.40 -1.48
C VAL A 215 -10.46 -2.44 -0.59
N THR A 216 -11.40 -2.02 0.25
CA THR A 216 -12.09 -2.90 1.21
C THR A 216 -12.65 -4.14 0.52
N PRO A 217 -12.46 -5.34 1.09
CA PRO A 217 -13.03 -6.56 0.54
C PRO A 217 -14.54 -6.36 0.37
N SER A 218 -15.01 -6.53 -0.88
CA SER A 218 -16.41 -6.77 -1.18
C SER A 218 -16.79 -8.01 -0.37
N SER A 219 -17.37 -7.81 0.82
CA SER A 219 -18.02 -8.80 1.70
C SER A 219 -17.58 -10.23 1.41
N TYR A 220 -16.65 -10.81 2.20
CA TYR A 220 -16.17 -12.21 2.08
C TYR A 220 -17.27 -13.15 1.56
N SER A 221 -17.42 -13.23 0.23
CA SER A 221 -18.18 -14.26 -0.42
C SER A 221 -17.19 -15.40 -0.40
N LEU A 222 -17.20 -16.14 0.71
CA LEU A 222 -16.65 -17.49 0.68
C LEU A 222 -17.12 -18.10 -0.64
N PRO A 223 -16.21 -18.61 -1.49
CA PRO A 223 -16.66 -19.34 -2.67
C PRO A 223 -17.74 -20.28 -2.19
N GLN A 224 -18.90 -20.28 -2.85
CA GLN A 224 -20.04 -21.13 -2.53
C GLN A 224 -19.57 -22.59 -2.60
N TYR A 225 -18.94 -23.07 -1.53
CA TYR A 225 -18.91 -24.47 -1.23
C TYR A 225 -20.37 -24.78 -0.99
N GLN A 226 -20.98 -25.43 -1.97
CA GLN A 226 -22.21 -26.17 -1.80
C GLN A 226 -22.06 -26.97 -0.51
N THR A 227 -22.59 -26.43 0.58
CA THR A 227 -22.90 -27.19 1.77
C THR A 227 -24.08 -28.06 1.37
N GLY A 228 -23.76 -29.16 0.68
CA GLY A 228 -24.64 -30.31 0.57
C GLY A 228 -24.79 -30.92 1.96
N SER A 229 -25.64 -30.31 2.78
CA SER A 229 -26.25 -30.94 3.95
C SER A 229 -27.42 -30.08 4.39
N SER A 230 -28.58 -30.48 3.90
CA SER A 230 -29.82 -30.62 4.65
C SER A 230 -29.76 -29.98 6.05
N TYR A 231 -30.26 -28.75 6.17
CA TYR A 231 -30.67 -28.20 7.44
C TYR A 231 -31.77 -29.13 8.00
N ILE A 232 -31.40 -29.96 8.98
CA ILE A 232 -32.36 -30.52 9.93
C ILE A 232 -32.52 -29.45 11.00
N SER A 233 -33.63 -28.72 10.94
CA SER A 233 -34.14 -27.92 12.04
C SER A 233 -34.64 -28.83 13.16
N PRO A 234 -34.50 -28.46 14.44
CA PRO A 234 -35.55 -28.74 15.43
C PRO A 234 -36.77 -27.84 15.19
#